data_AF-A0A958GKA6-F1
#
_entry.id   AF-A0A958GKA6-F1
#
_cell.length_a   1.000
_cell.length_b   1.000
_cell.length_c   1.000
_cell.angle_alpha   90.00
_cell.angle_beta   90.00
_cell.angle_gamma   90.00
#
_symmetry.space_group_name_H-M   'P 1'
#
loop_
_entity.id
_entity.type
_entity.pdbx_description
1 polymer ?
#
loop_
_entity_poly.entity_id
_entity_poly.type
_entity_poly.pdbx_seq_one_letter_code
_entity_poly.pdbx_strand_id
1 'polypeptide(L)'
;MSEGSKRHPASQKKLEKARKDGKVAKSQTFSQCFQIIGLGLGMIASYRFFWSSPEILLQYSGSLNGPDVYDWVQEWFSRAFSSVLCILSASVLGTICGEVWQVGVLVTMKPLALNFQRMNPVQGAQRIGKSFKDFWLILFKLVGA
;
A
#
# COMPACT_ATOMS: atom_id res chain seq x y z
N MET A 1 -30.57 -38.29 3.49
CA MET A 1 -29.72 -38.83 2.41
C MET A 1 -28.76 -37.75 1.94
N SER A 2 -27.46 -38.06 1.89
CA SER A 2 -26.39 -37.54 1.01
C SER A 2 -26.27 -36.00 0.83
N GLU A 3 -25.17 -35.28 1.01
CA GLU A 3 -23.72 -35.54 1.08
C GLU A 3 -23.13 -34.20 1.60
N GLY A 4 -22.24 -34.14 2.58
CA GLY A 4 -21.01 -34.89 2.55
C GLY A 4 -20.14 -34.55 1.33
N SER A 5 -20.32 -33.40 0.67
CA SER A 5 -19.45 -32.96 -0.44
C SER A 5 -18.06 -32.67 0.11
N LYS A 6 -17.25 -33.73 0.12
CA LYS A 6 -15.83 -33.76 0.44
C LYS A 6 -15.18 -32.52 -0.16
N ARG A 7 -14.74 -31.59 0.71
CA ARG A 7 -13.78 -30.55 0.35
C ARG A 7 -12.47 -31.25 -0.01
N HIS A 8 -12.40 -31.79 -1.23
CA HIS A 8 -11.15 -32.26 -1.77
C HIS A 8 -10.23 -31.04 -1.87
N PRO A 9 -9.02 -31.07 -1.28
CA PRO A 9 -8.04 -30.03 -1.53
C PRO A 9 -7.91 -29.88 -3.05
N ALA A 10 -7.89 -28.64 -3.54
CA ALA A 10 -7.72 -28.40 -4.97
C ALA A 10 -6.48 -29.17 -5.43
N SER A 11 -6.65 -30.11 -6.35
CA SER A 11 -5.55 -30.89 -6.94
C SER A 11 -4.41 -29.96 -7.30
N GLN A 12 -3.15 -30.36 -7.09
CA GLN A 12 -1.96 -29.53 -7.36
C GLN A 12 -2.03 -28.86 -8.75
N LYS A 13 -2.54 -29.56 -9.78
CA LYS A 13 -2.76 -29.01 -11.13
C LYS A 13 -3.72 -27.81 -11.17
N LYS A 14 -4.75 -27.78 -10.32
CA LYS A 14 -5.72 -26.68 -10.21
C LYS A 14 -5.12 -25.46 -9.49
N LEU A 15 -4.28 -25.69 -8.48
CA LEU A 15 -3.54 -24.62 -7.78
C LEU A 15 -2.47 -24.00 -8.68
N GLU A 16 -1.72 -24.82 -9.43
CA GLU A 16 -0.75 -24.34 -10.42
C GLU A 16 -1.43 -23.56 -11.55
N LYS A 17 -2.57 -24.02 -12.04
CA LYS A 17 -3.34 -23.30 -13.07
C LYS A 17 -3.86 -21.96 -12.54
N ALA A 18 -4.39 -21.93 -11.32
CA ALA A 18 -4.81 -20.68 -10.66
C ALA A 18 -3.64 -19.70 -10.46
N ARG A 19 -2.45 -20.21 -10.11
CA ARG A 19 -1.22 -19.41 -9.99
C ARG A 19 -0.76 -18.89 -11.35
N LYS A 20 -0.76 -19.72 -12.41
CA LYS A 20 -0.49 -19.27 -13.80
C LYS A 20 -1.50 -18.23 -14.29
N ASP A 21 -2.74 -18.30 -13.84
CA ASP A 21 -3.79 -17.35 -14.18
C ASP A 21 -3.81 -16.11 -13.25
N GLY A 22 -2.84 -15.96 -12.35
CA GLY A 22 -2.69 -14.82 -11.43
C GLY A 22 -3.70 -14.77 -10.28
N LYS A 23 -4.52 -15.81 -10.11
CA LYS A 23 -5.52 -15.94 -9.03
C LYS A 23 -4.90 -16.61 -7.81
N VAL A 24 -3.85 -16.01 -7.25
CA VAL A 24 -3.29 -16.44 -5.97
C VAL A 24 -4.08 -15.78 -4.85
N ALA A 25 -4.42 -16.55 -3.81
CA ALA A 25 -5.07 -16.01 -2.63
C ALA A 25 -4.12 -15.01 -1.96
N LYS A 26 -4.46 -13.71 -2.03
CA LYS A 26 -3.70 -12.62 -1.43
C LYS A 26 -4.46 -12.09 -0.22
N SER A 27 -3.81 -11.97 0.93
CA SER A 27 -4.38 -11.25 2.06
C SER A 27 -4.05 -9.77 1.94
N GLN A 28 -5.07 -8.95 1.69
CA GLN A 28 -4.91 -7.51 1.54
C GLN A 28 -4.34 -6.88 2.83
N THR A 29 -4.82 -7.34 3.99
CA THR A 29 -4.38 -6.84 5.31
C THR A 29 -2.88 -7.07 5.55
N PHE A 30 -2.35 -8.24 5.18
CA PHE A 30 -0.93 -8.51 5.40
C PHE A 30 -0.03 -7.72 4.45
N SER A 31 -0.45 -7.49 3.19
CA SER A 31 0.27 -6.59 2.28
C SER A 31 0.25 -5.14 2.79
N GLN A 32 -0.88 -4.70 3.37
CA GLN A 32 -1.02 -3.37 3.98
C GLN A 32 -0.13 -3.20 5.22
N CYS A 33 0.03 -4.23 6.06
CA CYS A 33 0.94 -4.17 7.21
C CYS A 33 2.38 -3.87 6.77
N PHE A 34 2.87 -4.56 5.74
CA PHE A 34 4.21 -4.31 5.19
C PHE A 34 4.36 -2.92 4.57
N GLN A 35 3.31 -2.41 3.92
CA GLN A 35 3.29 -1.04 3.42
C GLN A 35 3.38 -0.01 4.55
N ILE A 36 2.64 -0.21 5.65
CA ILE A 36 2.67 0.66 6.84
C ILE A 36 4.05 0.61 7.50
N ILE A 37 4.65 -0.56 7.62
CA ILE A 37 6.01 -0.72 8.16
C ILE A 37 7.02 0.03 7.28
N GLY A 38 6.96 -0.14 5.95
CA GLY A 38 7.83 0.58 5.02
C GLY A 38 7.67 2.10 5.12
N LEU A 39 6.44 2.58 5.28
CA LEU A 39 6.14 4.00 5.45
C LEU A 39 6.68 4.53 6.79
N GLY A 40 6.53 3.78 7.89
CA GLY A 40 7.07 4.13 9.20
C GLY A 40 8.60 4.18 9.21
N LEU A 41 9.27 3.19 8.60
CA LEU A 41 10.73 3.19 8.43
C LEU A 41 11.20 4.37 7.56
N GLY A 42 10.48 4.67 6.49
CA GLY A 42 10.72 5.83 5.65
C GLY A 42 10.62 7.14 6.42
N MET A 43 9.63 7.29 7.30
CA MET A 43 9.48 8.47 8.17
C MET A 43 10.66 8.61 9.14
N ILE A 44 11.06 7.52 9.81
CA ILE A 44 12.21 7.53 10.72
C ILE A 44 13.50 7.88 9.97
N ALA A 45 13.70 7.32 8.77
CA ALA A 45 14.85 7.64 7.93
C ALA A 45 14.82 9.11 7.46
N SER A 46 13.64 9.63 7.08
CA SER A 46 13.47 11.03 6.65
C SER A 46 13.84 12.04 7.74
N TYR A 47 13.63 11.69 9.02
CA TYR A 47 14.05 12.53 10.14
C TYR A 47 15.56 12.79 10.11
N ARG A 48 16.37 11.80 9.72
CA ARG A 48 17.82 11.98 9.53
C ARG A 48 18.17 12.90 8.35
N PHE A 49 17.35 13.00 7.32
CA PHE A 49 17.61 13.86 6.16
C PHE A 49 17.14 15.30 6.36
N PHE A 50 16.05 15.49 7.11
CA PHE A 50 15.43 16.80 7.25
C PHE A 50 15.75 17.50 8.58
N TRP A 51 15.70 16.77 9.69
CA TRP A 51 15.70 17.34 11.04
C TRP A 51 17.03 17.19 11.78
N SER A 52 17.98 16.40 11.25
CA SER A 52 19.27 16.16 11.91
C SER A 52 20.27 17.32 11.82
N SER A 53 19.99 18.35 11.01
CA SER A 53 20.84 19.54 10.88
C SER A 53 20.18 20.76 11.53
N PRO A 54 20.28 20.93 12.86
CA PRO A 54 19.97 22.21 13.51
C PRO A 54 20.87 23.36 13.00
N GLU A 55 21.95 23.02 12.30
CA GLU A 55 22.90 23.93 11.66
C GLU A 55 22.23 24.93 10.71
N ILE A 56 21.17 24.56 9.97
CA ILE A 56 20.45 25.52 9.11
C ILE A 56 19.69 26.54 9.96
N LEU A 57 19.10 26.16 11.08
CA LEU A 57 18.38 27.11 11.93
C LEU A 57 19.37 28.05 12.66
N LEU A 58 20.57 27.53 12.99
CA LEU A 58 21.61 28.28 13.71
C LEU A 58 22.46 29.17 12.80
N GLN A 59 22.79 28.74 11.58
CA GLN A 59 23.56 29.55 10.61
C GLN A 59 22.81 30.82 10.18
N TYR A 60 21.47 30.77 10.14
CA TYR A 60 20.65 31.89 9.67
C TYR A 60 20.14 32.80 10.79
N SER A 61 20.12 32.34 12.06
CA SER A 61 19.72 33.17 13.21
C SER A 61 20.86 33.99 13.81
N GLY A 62 22.12 33.63 13.55
CA GLY A 62 23.30 34.27 14.15
C GLY A 62 24.16 35.13 13.22
N SER A 63 23.88 35.17 11.91
CA SER A 63 24.74 35.85 10.93
C SER A 63 24.16 37.20 10.46
N LEU A 64 24.91 38.29 10.65
CA LEU A 64 24.61 39.61 10.07
C LEU A 64 24.84 39.66 8.54
N ASN A 65 25.54 38.68 7.99
CA ASN A 65 25.76 38.45 6.55
C ASN A 65 25.23 37.05 6.20
N GLY A 66 23.97 36.78 6.55
CA GLY A 66 23.33 35.49 6.30
C GLY A 66 23.34 35.14 4.80
N PRO A 67 23.34 33.84 4.44
CA PRO A 67 23.20 33.41 3.05
C PRO A 67 21.95 34.01 2.41
N ASP A 68 21.97 34.21 1.10
CA ASP A 68 20.86 34.79 0.36
C ASP A 68 19.59 33.95 0.58
N VAL A 69 18.43 34.61 0.71
CA VAL A 69 17.16 33.94 1.02
C VAL A 69 16.84 32.89 -0.05
N TYR A 70 17.29 33.13 -1.28
CA TYR A 70 17.16 32.21 -2.39
C TYR A 70 17.88 30.87 -2.13
N ASP A 71 19.14 30.90 -1.68
CA ASP A 71 19.93 29.70 -1.41
C ASP A 71 19.33 28.89 -0.26
N TRP A 72 18.81 29.57 0.76
CA TRP A 72 18.10 28.93 1.87
C TRP A 72 16.86 28.18 1.41
N VAL A 73 16.00 28.83 0.60
CA VAL A 73 14.79 28.21 0.06
C VAL A 73 15.15 27.01 -0.82
N GLN A 74 16.19 27.13 -1.65
CA GLN A 74 16.65 26.05 -2.51
C GLN A 74 17.15 24.84 -1.71
N GLU A 75 17.95 25.08 -0.67
CA GLU A 75 18.46 24.00 0.20
C GLU A 75 17.33 23.32 0.97
N TRP A 76 16.40 24.10 1.54
CA TRP A 76 15.20 23.57 2.20
C TRP A 76 14.35 22.73 1.26
N PHE A 77 14.12 23.21 0.04
CA PHE A 77 13.33 22.48 -0.96
C PHE A 77 14.01 21.17 -1.37
N SER A 78 15.32 21.18 -1.60
CA SER A 78 16.11 19.98 -1.92
C SER A 78 16.05 18.93 -0.81
N ARG A 79 16.17 19.35 0.47
CA ARG A 79 16.06 18.47 1.63
C ARG A 79 14.65 17.93 1.82
N ALA A 80 13.62 18.76 1.62
CA ALA A 80 12.22 18.34 1.67
C ALA A 80 11.94 17.30 0.59
N PHE A 81 12.38 17.56 -0.64
CA PHE A 81 12.23 16.66 -1.77
C PHE A 81 12.92 15.31 -1.51
N SER A 82 14.16 15.32 -1.02
CA SER A 82 14.91 14.11 -0.68
C SER A 82 14.23 13.30 0.43
N SER A 83 13.63 13.98 1.40
CA SER A 83 12.89 13.35 2.50
C SER A 83 11.62 12.65 2.01
N VAL A 84 10.84 13.32 1.15
CA VAL A 84 9.65 12.73 0.52
C VAL A 84 10.04 11.52 -0.33
N LEU A 85 11.12 11.63 -1.12
CA LEU A 85 11.62 10.54 -1.95
C LEU A 85 12.06 9.33 -1.11
N CYS A 86 12.67 9.55 0.06
CA CYS A 86 13.04 8.50 0.99
C CYS A 86 11.80 7.77 1.55
N ILE A 87 10.77 8.50 1.95
CA ILE A 87 9.51 7.90 2.45
C ILE A 87 8.82 7.07 1.37
N LEU A 88 8.71 7.63 0.16
CA LEU A 88 8.08 6.95 -0.97
C LEU A 88 8.83 5.68 -1.36
N SER A 89 10.15 5.76 -1.48
CA SER A 89 10.97 4.59 -1.83
C SER A 89 10.88 3.49 -0.76
N ALA A 90 10.92 3.83 0.53
CA ALA A 90 10.74 2.87 1.62
C ALA A 90 9.34 2.22 1.61
N SER A 91 8.29 2.99 1.32
CA SER A 91 6.92 2.45 1.23
C SER A 91 6.74 1.50 0.03
N VAL A 92 7.30 1.86 -1.13
CA VAL A 92 7.31 1.01 -2.32
C VAL A 92 8.06 -0.29 -2.04
N LEU A 93 9.24 -0.21 -1.44
CA LEU A 93 10.03 -1.39 -1.05
C LEU A 93 9.27 -2.28 -0.06
N GLY A 94 8.65 -1.69 0.97
CA GLY A 94 7.82 -2.42 1.92
C GLY A 94 6.67 -3.17 1.23
N THR A 95 5.99 -2.50 0.29
CA THR A 95 4.90 -3.10 -0.49
C THR A 95 5.42 -4.27 -1.33
N ILE A 96 6.51 -4.08 -2.08
CA ILE A 96 7.12 -5.14 -2.90
C ILE A 96 7.51 -6.33 -2.03
N CYS A 97 8.17 -6.09 -0.89
CA CYS A 97 8.55 -7.15 0.05
C CYS A 97 7.32 -7.94 0.54
N GLY A 98 6.23 -7.25 0.90
CA GLY A 98 4.99 -7.88 1.33
C GLY A 98 4.35 -8.74 0.23
N GLU A 99 4.37 -8.25 -1.01
CA GLU A 99 3.82 -8.99 -2.17
C GLU A 99 4.67 -10.21 -2.53
N VAL A 100 5.99 -10.05 -2.57
CA VAL A 100 6.95 -11.14 -2.83
C VAL A 100 6.85 -12.19 -1.74
N TRP A 101 6.71 -11.80 -0.47
CA TRP A 101 6.55 -12.76 0.64
C TRP A 101 5.26 -13.57 0.52
N GLN A 102 4.14 -12.94 0.14
CA GLN A 102 2.84 -13.61 0.05
C GLN A 102 2.69 -14.54 -1.15
N VAL A 103 3.15 -14.09 -2.32
CA VAL A 103 2.83 -14.73 -3.60
C VAL A 103 4.07 -15.38 -4.24
N GLY A 104 5.27 -14.98 -3.82
CA GLY A 104 6.50 -15.17 -4.57
C GLY A 104 6.58 -14.23 -5.78
N VAL A 105 7.72 -14.25 -6.49
CA VAL A 105 7.83 -13.58 -7.79
C VAL A 105 6.98 -14.35 -8.81
N LEU A 106 5.78 -13.83 -9.09
CA LEU A 106 4.83 -14.42 -10.03
C LEU A 106 4.62 -13.47 -11.21
N VAL A 107 5.44 -13.61 -12.24
CA VAL A 107 5.24 -12.89 -13.50
C VAL A 107 4.25 -13.69 -14.35
N THR A 108 3.02 -13.20 -14.48
CA THR A 108 2.03 -13.77 -15.40
C THR A 108 1.44 -12.69 -16.30
N MET A 109 1.42 -12.96 -17.61
CA MET A 109 0.88 -12.06 -18.63
C MET A 109 -0.63 -12.27 -18.87
N LYS A 110 -1.23 -13.31 -18.27
CA LYS A 110 -2.65 -13.61 -18.46
C LYS A 110 -3.63 -12.65 -17.76
N PRO A 111 -3.34 -12.09 -16.58
CA PRO A 111 -4.21 -11.09 -15.95
C PRO A 111 -4.34 -9.79 -16.76
N LEU A 112 -3.37 -9.49 -17.64
CA LEU A 112 -3.45 -8.36 -18.58
C LEU A 112 -4.50 -8.57 -19.68
N ALA A 113 -4.98 -9.80 -19.89
CA ALA A 113 -6.13 -10.02 -20.77
C ALA A 113 -7.37 -9.38 -20.12
N LEU A 114 -7.84 -8.27 -20.71
CA LEU A 114 -9.06 -7.56 -20.32
C LEU A 114 -10.23 -8.55 -20.26
N ASN A 115 -10.58 -8.98 -19.05
CA ASN A 115 -11.76 -9.80 -18.83
C ASN A 115 -12.98 -8.87 -18.83
N PHE A 116 -13.57 -8.64 -20.00
CA PHE A 116 -14.77 -7.81 -20.17
C PHE A 116 -15.94 -8.20 -19.25
N GLN A 117 -16.02 -9.47 -18.84
CA GLN A 117 -17.03 -9.93 -17.87
C GLN A 117 -16.88 -9.33 -16.46
N ARG A 118 -15.67 -8.92 -16.05
CA ARG A 118 -15.43 -8.26 -14.75
C ARG A 118 -15.75 -6.76 -14.77
N MET A 119 -15.92 -6.19 -15.96
CA MET A 119 -16.19 -4.77 -16.19
C MET A 119 -17.69 -4.46 -16.27
N ASN A 120 -18.57 -5.39 -15.91
CA ASN A 120 -20.01 -5.13 -15.94
C ASN A 120 -20.41 -4.15 -14.81
N PRO A 121 -20.81 -2.90 -15.13
CA PRO A 121 -21.12 -1.87 -14.13
C PRO A 121 -22.29 -2.27 -13.22
N VAL A 122 -23.21 -3.13 -13.69
CA VAL A 122 -24.35 -3.62 -12.90
C VAL A 122 -23.89 -4.48 -11.73
N GLN A 123 -22.88 -5.33 -11.93
CA GLN A 123 -22.32 -6.15 -10.84
C GLN A 123 -21.56 -5.29 -9.83
N GLY A 124 -20.92 -4.21 -10.29
CA GLY A 124 -20.27 -3.22 -9.42
C GLY A 124 -21.28 -2.49 -8.53
N ALA A 125 -22.36 -1.98 -9.13
CA ALA A 125 -23.43 -1.30 -8.40
C ALA A 125 -24.12 -2.20 -7.37
N GLN A 126 -24.40 -3.47 -7.71
CA GLN A 126 -24.97 -4.44 -6.77
C GLN A 126 -24.06 -4.71 -5.56
N ARG A 127 -22.74 -4.77 -5.77
CA ARG A 127 -21.77 -4.94 -4.67
C ARG A 127 -21.75 -3.73 -3.74
N ILE A 128 -21.70 -2.52 -4.31
CA ILE A 128 -21.70 -1.28 -3.54
C ILE A 128 -22.99 -1.18 -2.70
N GLY A 129 -24.14 -1.46 -3.29
CA GLY A 129 -25.42 -1.45 -2.56
C GLY A 129 -25.49 -2.47 -1.42
N LYS A 130 -24.93 -3.67 -1.61
CA LYS A 130 -24.84 -4.68 -0.54
C LYS A 130 -23.96 -4.23 0.62
N SER A 131 -22.77 -3.71 0.31
CA SER A 131 -21.86 -3.15 1.33
C SER A 131 -22.49 -1.98 2.09
N PHE A 132 -23.28 -1.14 1.41
CA PHE A 132 -23.98 -0.03 2.05
C PHE A 132 -25.06 -0.51 3.04
N LYS A 133 -25.81 -1.55 2.67
CA LYS A 133 -26.81 -2.18 3.54
C LYS A 133 -26.15 -2.82 4.77
N ASP A 134 -25.05 -3.55 4.57
CA ASP A 134 -24.33 -4.19 5.68
C ASP A 134 -23.73 -3.16 6.64
N PHE A 135 -23.17 -2.07 6.12
CA PHE A 135 -22.68 -0.95 6.92
C PHE A 135 -23.79 -0.30 7.75
N TRP A 136 -24.95 -0.03 7.14
CA TRP A 136 -26.09 0.58 7.84
C TRP A 136 -26.65 -0.33 8.94
N LEU A 137 -26.68 -1.64 8.71
CA LEU A 137 -27.06 -2.63 9.73
C LEU A 137 -26.10 -2.66 10.92
N ILE A 138 -24.79 -2.53 10.67
CA ILE A 138 -23.78 -2.44 11.73
C ILE A 138 -23.95 -1.15 12.53
N LEU A 139 -24.19 -0.03 11.84
CA LEU A 139 -24.43 1.27 12.48
C LEU A 139 -25.67 1.23 13.39
N PHE A 140 -26.76 0.62 12.92
CA PHE A 140 -27.99 0.49 13.71
C PHE A 140 -27.79 -0.40 14.95
N LYS A 141 -26.99 -1.46 14.84
CA LYS A 141 -26.62 -2.32 15.98
C LYS A 141 -25.72 -1.63 17.00
N LEU A 142 -24.91 -0.66 16.58
CA LEU A 142 -24.03 0.13 17.45
C LEU A 142 -24.75 1.29 18.15
N VAL A 143 -25.79 1.84 17.52
CA VAL A 143 -26.59 2.96 18.06
C VAL A 143 -27.78 2.48 18.89
N GLY A 144 -28.28 1.26 18.63
CA GLY A 144 -29.41 0.65 19.34
C GLY A 144 -29.04 -0.28 20.51
N ALA A 145 -27.76 -0.32 20.90
CA ALA A 145 -27.24 -1.01 22.09
C ALA A 145 -26.70 0.02 23.08
#